data_AF-A0A0F3RFM3-F1
#
_entry.id   AF-A0A0F3RFM3-F1
#
_cell.length_a   1.000
_cell.length_b   1.000
_cell.length_c   1.000
_cell.angle_alpha   90.00
_cell.angle_beta   90.00
_cell.angle_gamma   90.00
#
_symmetry.space_group_name_H-M   'P 1'
#
loop_
_entity.id
_entity.type
_entity.pdbx_description
1 polymer ?
#
loop_
_entity_poly.entity_id
_entity_poly.type
_entity_poly.pdbx_seq_one_letter_code
_entity_poly.pdbx_strand_id
1 'polypeptide(L)'
;MNNEEKFAYAAYLGRIGWYYRTWSDPKKAIEYDTKAKQVFDEVKGYDSIKCNVVFGSAISNIQLGNLEEAEKNIQMMEDMFNQNLVDQTDIATIYYAKAKLFNI
;
A
#
# COMPACT_ATOMS: atom_id res chain seq x y z
N MET A 1 -14.73 11.01 -13.89
CA MET A 1 -14.79 10.91 -12.42
C MET A 1 -14.16 12.14 -11.81
N ASN A 2 -14.83 12.79 -10.85
CA ASN A 2 -14.25 13.83 -10.00
C ASN A 2 -13.24 13.23 -8.99
N ASN A 3 -12.57 14.06 -8.19
CA ASN A 3 -11.54 13.60 -7.25
C ASN A 3 -12.08 12.59 -6.23
N GLU A 4 -13.29 12.81 -5.70
CA GLU A 4 -13.94 11.93 -4.72
C GLU A 4 -14.35 10.60 -5.33
N GLU A 5 -14.88 10.60 -6.55
CA GLU A 5 -15.24 9.39 -7.29
C GLU A 5 -13.99 8.55 -7.61
N LYS A 6 -12.89 9.20 -8.04
CA LYS A 6 -11.61 8.51 -8.25
C LYS A 6 -11.05 7.95 -6.96
N PHE A 7 -11.10 8.72 -5.87
CA PHE A 7 -10.69 8.27 -4.54
C PHE A 7 -11.51 7.03 -4.12
N ALA A 8 -12.83 7.09 -4.19
CA ALA A 8 -13.70 5.99 -3.78
C ALA A 8 -13.43 4.73 -4.60
N TYR A 9 -13.24 4.87 -5.91
CA TYR A 9 -12.90 3.76 -6.79
C TYR A 9 -11.53 3.15 -6.45
N ALA A 10 -10.50 3.97 -6.28
CA ALA A 10 -9.16 3.51 -5.91
C ALA A 10 -9.13 2.85 -4.52
N ALA A 11 -9.83 3.42 -3.55
CA ALA A 11 -9.97 2.84 -2.22
C ALA A 11 -10.66 1.47 -2.28
N TYR A 12 -11.69 1.32 -3.11
CA TYR A 12 -12.35 0.04 -3.34
C TYR A 12 -11.42 -1.00 -3.96
N LEU A 13 -10.60 -0.62 -4.95
CA LEU A 13 -9.57 -1.50 -5.51
C LEU A 13 -8.56 -1.95 -4.44
N GLY A 14 -8.08 -1.04 -3.59
CA GLY A 14 -7.19 -1.38 -2.47
C GLY A 14 -7.85 -2.32 -1.45
N ARG A 15 -9.17 -2.21 -1.22
CA ARG A 15 -9.92 -3.17 -0.39
C ARG A 15 -10.00 -4.55 -1.02
N ILE A 16 -10.13 -4.64 -2.35
CA ILE A 16 -10.05 -5.92 -3.06
C ILE A 16 -8.63 -6.51 -2.93
N GLY A 17 -7.59 -5.68 -3.03
CA GLY A 17 -6.21 -6.10 -2.78
C GLY A 17 -6.03 -6.68 -1.37
N TRP A 18 -6.58 -6.00 -0.36
CA TRP A 18 -6.61 -6.48 1.02
C TRP A 18 -7.34 -7.83 1.17
N TYR A 19 -8.49 -8.00 0.51
CA TYR A 19 -9.23 -9.26 0.52
C TYR A 19 -8.35 -10.41 0.01
N TYR A 20 -7.72 -10.26 -1.17
CA TYR A 20 -6.89 -11.33 -1.73
C TYR A 20 -5.66 -11.64 -0.88
N ARG A 21 -5.06 -10.63 -0.23
CA ARG A 21 -3.95 -10.85 0.71
C ARG A 21 -4.38 -11.68 1.93
N THR A 22 -5.57 -11.44 2.48
CA THR A 22 -6.12 -12.25 3.59
C THR A 22 -6.38 -13.69 3.17
N TRP A 23 -6.71 -13.93 1.91
CA TRP A 23 -6.91 -15.27 1.33
C TRP A 23 -5.63 -15.90 0.74
N SER A 24 -4.45 -15.38 1.11
CA SER A 24 -3.14 -15.89 0.67
C SER A 24 -2.94 -15.93 -0.86
N ASP A 25 -3.54 -14.98 -1.58
CA ASP A 25 -3.28 -14.73 -3.00
C ASP A 25 -2.56 -13.37 -3.18
N PRO A 26 -1.25 -13.30 -2.84
CA PRO A 26 -0.49 -12.07 -2.92
C PRO A 26 -0.33 -11.55 -4.36
N LYS A 27 -0.42 -12.41 -5.38
CA LYS A 27 -0.32 -12.00 -6.79
C LYS A 27 -1.54 -11.17 -7.19
N LYS A 28 -2.75 -11.65 -6.86
CA LYS A 28 -3.95 -10.84 -7.08
C LYS A 28 -3.97 -9.59 -6.20
N ALA A 29 -3.49 -9.69 -4.95
CA ALA A 29 -3.38 -8.51 -4.09
C ALA A 29 -2.57 -7.40 -4.77
N ILE A 30 -1.37 -7.74 -5.30
CA ILE A 30 -0.52 -6.80 -6.06
C ILE A 30 -1.23 -6.28 -7.31
N GLU A 31 -1.96 -7.11 -8.04
CA GLU A 31 -2.70 -6.67 -9.23
C GLU A 31 -3.70 -5.53 -8.88
N TYR A 32 -4.50 -5.71 -7.84
CA TYR A 32 -5.49 -4.72 -7.41
C TYR A 32 -4.85 -3.51 -6.74
N ASP A 33 -3.81 -3.70 -5.93
CA ASP A 33 -3.06 -2.59 -5.33
C ASP A 33 -2.39 -1.73 -6.42
N THR A 34 -1.89 -2.34 -7.50
CA THR A 34 -1.32 -1.63 -8.66
C THR A 34 -2.37 -0.79 -9.37
N LYS A 35 -3.56 -1.36 -9.63
CA LYS A 35 -4.68 -0.61 -10.22
C LYS A 35 -5.10 0.56 -9.32
N ALA A 36 -5.13 0.36 -8.00
CA ALA A 36 -5.45 1.41 -7.04
C ALA A 36 -4.42 2.54 -7.09
N LYS A 37 -3.11 2.22 -7.11
CA LYS A 37 -2.02 3.22 -7.23
C LYS A 37 -2.14 4.06 -8.50
N GLN A 38 -2.39 3.43 -9.66
CA GLN A 38 -2.56 4.13 -10.94
C GLN A 38 -3.69 5.16 -10.90
N VAL A 39 -4.81 4.84 -10.23
CA VAL A 39 -5.91 5.80 -10.07
C VAL A 39 -5.52 6.91 -9.07
N PHE A 40 -4.81 6.55 -7.99
CA PHE A 40 -4.37 7.51 -6.98
C PHE A 40 -3.34 8.54 -7.46
N ASP A 41 -2.61 8.26 -8.55
CA ASP A 41 -1.72 9.23 -9.21
C ASP A 41 -2.48 10.50 -9.65
N GLU A 42 -3.78 10.37 -9.91
CA GLU A 42 -4.66 11.48 -10.31
C GLU A 42 -5.52 12.04 -9.15
N VAL A 43 -5.36 11.53 -7.93
CA VAL A 43 -6.16 11.90 -6.75
C VAL A 43 -5.36 12.81 -5.82
N LYS A 44 -5.91 13.97 -5.47
CA LYS A 44 -5.35 14.89 -4.47
C LYS A 44 -5.82 14.51 -3.06
N GLY A 45 -4.90 14.54 -2.10
CA GLY A 45 -5.14 14.18 -0.69
C GLY A 45 -5.30 12.68 -0.45
N TYR A 46 -5.89 12.31 0.70
CA TYR A 46 -6.14 10.93 1.14
C TYR A 46 -4.87 10.08 1.31
N ASP A 47 -3.77 10.71 1.70
CA ASP A 47 -2.45 10.08 1.65
C ASP A 47 -2.30 8.91 2.64
N SER A 48 -3.00 8.89 3.78
CA SER A 48 -3.07 7.69 4.64
C SER A 48 -3.69 6.48 3.93
N ILE A 49 -4.72 6.67 3.10
CA ILE A 49 -5.31 5.55 2.34
C ILE A 49 -4.39 5.12 1.21
N LYS A 50 -3.73 6.06 0.53
CA LYS A 50 -2.71 5.74 -0.48
C LYS A 50 -1.56 4.93 0.15
N CYS A 51 -1.09 5.36 1.31
CA CYS A 51 -0.05 4.65 2.08
C CYS A 51 -0.49 3.24 2.44
N ASN A 52 -1.76 3.03 2.80
CA ASN A 52 -2.29 1.69 3.07
C ASN A 52 -2.21 0.74 1.85
N VAL A 53 -2.40 1.26 0.64
CA VAL A 53 -2.23 0.47 -0.60
C VAL A 53 -0.75 0.15 -0.86
N VAL A 54 0.15 1.10 -0.60
CA VAL A 54 1.61 0.87 -0.66
C VAL A 54 2.03 -0.20 0.34
N PHE A 55 1.53 -0.12 1.57
CA PHE A 55 1.70 -1.14 2.60
C PHE A 55 1.20 -2.52 2.14
N GLY A 56 0.02 -2.57 1.53
CA GLY A 56 -0.54 -3.80 0.97
C GLY A 56 0.38 -4.46 -0.05
N SER A 57 0.97 -3.65 -0.94
CA SER A 57 1.98 -4.12 -1.91
C SER A 57 3.26 -4.59 -1.23
N ALA A 58 3.75 -3.90 -0.19
CA ALA A 58 4.94 -4.30 0.55
C ALA A 58 4.78 -5.70 1.17
N ILE A 59 3.66 -5.93 1.88
CA ILE A 59 3.39 -7.22 2.52
C ILE A 59 3.22 -8.34 1.48
N SER A 60 2.52 -8.06 0.38
CA SER A 60 2.30 -9.06 -0.67
C SER A 60 3.61 -9.43 -1.38
N ASN A 61 4.52 -8.47 -1.58
CA ASN A 61 5.85 -8.73 -2.13
C ASN A 61 6.73 -9.53 -1.15
N ILE A 62 6.67 -9.23 0.15
CA ILE A 62 7.33 -10.05 1.19
C ILE A 62 6.85 -11.50 1.12
N GLN A 63 5.54 -11.73 1.04
CA GLN A 63 4.96 -13.08 0.95
C GLN A 63 5.42 -13.86 -0.29
N LEU A 64 5.77 -13.17 -1.37
CA LEU A 64 6.28 -13.76 -2.60
C LEU A 64 7.81 -13.90 -2.66
N GLY A 65 8.53 -13.36 -1.66
CA GLY A 65 10.00 -13.30 -1.69
C GLY A 65 10.56 -12.21 -2.61
N ASN A 66 9.72 -11.27 -3.08
CA ASN A 66 10.14 -10.15 -3.92
C ASN A 66 10.71 -9.01 -3.06
N LEU A 67 11.86 -9.25 -2.43
CA LEU A 67 12.36 -8.39 -1.35
C LEU A 67 12.72 -6.97 -1.81
N GLU A 68 13.31 -6.82 -3.00
CA GLU A 68 13.65 -5.49 -3.55
C GLU A 68 12.41 -4.62 -3.75
N GLU A 69 11.32 -5.18 -4.28
CA GLU A 69 10.06 -4.44 -4.45
C GLU A 69 9.39 -4.16 -3.12
N ALA A 70 9.50 -5.07 -2.14
CA ALA A 70 9.02 -4.81 -0.79
C ALA A 70 9.76 -3.62 -0.16
N GLU A 71 11.09 -3.57 -0.27
CA GLU A 71 11.93 -2.49 0.26
C GLU A 71 11.58 -1.15 -0.39
N LYS A 72 11.41 -1.10 -1.72
CA LYS A 72 10.94 0.12 -2.41
C LYS A 72 9.59 0.62 -1.89
N ASN A 73 8.64 -0.29 -1.67
CA ASN A 73 7.34 0.10 -1.12
C ASN A 73 7.46 0.60 0.32
N ILE A 74 8.31 -0.02 1.16
CA ILE A 74 8.56 0.45 2.53
C ILE A 74 9.21 1.83 2.52
N GLN A 75 10.22 2.06 1.66
CA GLN A 75 10.86 3.37 1.52
C GLN A 75 9.84 4.44 1.11
N MET A 76 8.94 4.13 0.18
CA MET A 76 7.86 5.04 -0.21
C MET A 76 6.96 5.39 0.99
N MET A 77 6.63 4.43 1.86
CA MET A 77 5.86 4.72 3.08
C MET A 77 6.64 5.62 4.06
N GLU A 78 7.95 5.39 4.22
CA GLU A 78 8.82 6.23 5.04
C GLU A 78 8.91 7.66 4.49
N ASP A 79 9.00 7.82 3.17
CA ASP A 79 9.01 9.14 2.51
C ASP A 79 7.69 9.88 2.75
N MET A 80 6.55 9.19 2.63
CA MET A 80 5.23 9.76 2.93
C MET A 80 5.12 10.20 4.40
N PHE A 81 5.66 9.41 5.32
CA PHE A 81 5.72 9.74 6.74
C PHE A 81 6.60 10.97 7.01
N ASN A 82 7.81 11.00 6.46
CA ASN A 82 8.75 12.10 6.63
C ASN A 82 8.24 13.43 6.05
N GLN A 83 7.37 13.35 5.02
CA GLN A 83 6.69 14.50 4.44
C GLN A 83 5.44 14.95 5.24
N ASN A 84 5.13 14.31 6.37
CA ASN A 84 3.92 14.52 7.17
C ASN A 84 2.61 14.35 6.37
N LEU A 85 2.62 13.47 5.37
CA LEU A 85 1.42 13.16 4.57
C LEU A 85 0.50 12.15 5.29
N VAL A 86 1.06 11.37 6.20
CA VAL A 86 0.35 10.32 6.96
C VAL A 86 0.40 10.61 8.45
N ASP A 87 -0.54 10.04 9.20
CA ASP A 87 -0.66 10.30 10.62
C ASP A 87 0.51 9.67 11.41
N GLN A 88 0.82 10.20 12.59
CA GLN A 88 1.86 9.60 13.45
C GLN A 88 1.57 8.13 13.78
N THR A 89 0.31 7.75 13.88
CA THR A 89 -0.11 6.36 14.13
C THR A 89 0.19 5.42 12.95
N ASP A 90 0.36 5.94 11.73
CA ASP A 90 0.71 5.14 10.55
C ASP A 90 2.15 4.58 10.63
N ILE A 91 3.02 5.14 11.50
CA ILE A 91 4.38 4.63 11.72
C ILE A 91 4.41 3.15 12.14
N ALA A 92 3.37 2.69 12.84
CA ALA A 92 3.26 1.30 13.27
C ALA A 92 3.19 0.35 12.06
N THR A 93 2.57 0.77 10.95
CA THR A 93 2.49 -0.04 9.73
C THR A 93 3.83 -0.16 9.02
N ILE A 94 4.64 0.90 9.01
CA ILE A 94 6.01 0.90 8.48
C ILE A 94 6.87 -0.10 9.28
N TYR A 95 6.87 0.01 10.61
CA TYR A 95 7.64 -0.90 11.45
C TYR A 95 7.17 -2.35 11.34
N TYR A 96 5.86 -2.57 11.21
CA TYR A 96 5.34 -3.91 10.95
C TYR A 96 5.87 -4.48 9.61
N ALA A 97 5.87 -3.69 8.54
CA ALA A 97 6.39 -4.12 7.24
C ALA A 97 7.89 -4.41 7.31
N LYS A 98 8.69 -3.56 7.97
CA LYS A 98 10.13 -3.79 8.19
C LYS A 98 10.39 -5.05 9.01
N ALA A 99 9.67 -5.24 10.11
CA ALA A 99 9.79 -6.44 10.93
C ALA A 99 9.46 -7.70 10.11
N LYS A 100 8.46 -7.64 9.24
CA LYS A 100 8.14 -8.73 8.31
C LYS A 100 9.21 -8.96 7.25
N LEU A 101 9.87 -7.91 6.76
CA LEU A 101 10.94 -8.01 5.76
C LEU A 101 12.21 -8.68 6.35
N PHE A 102 12.57 -8.34 7.58
CA PHE A 102 13.81 -8.81 8.21
C PHE A 102 13.67 -10.12 9.00
N ASN A 103 12.45 -10.61 9.24
CA ASN A 103 12.17 -11.89 9.91
C ASN A 103 11.84 -13.03 8.92
N ILE A 104 12.31 -12.94 7.67
CA ILE A 104 12.14 -13.97 6.63
C ILE A 104 13.33 -14.93 6.65
#